data_AF-A0A4Y9PUE7-F1
#
_entry.id   AF-A0A4Y9PUE7-F1
#
_cell.length_a   1.000
_cell.length_b   1.000
_cell.length_c   1.000
_cell.angle_alpha   90.00
_cell.angle_beta   90.00
_cell.angle_gamma   90.00
#
_symmetry.space_group_name_H-M   'P 1'
#
loop_
_entity.id
_entity.type
_entity.pdbx_description
1 polymer ?
#
loop_
_entity_poly.entity_id
_entity_poly.type
_entity_poly.pdbx_seq_one_letter_code
_entity_poly.pdbx_strand_id
1 'polypeptide(L)'
;MSVVPKEDHTARRAKAGVAWIAAQTWVAKAGGFLTLIVLARLLTPSDFGFVAIAMTILPLVYLIADLGFGTYLMQLGELDETTASTAFWYSAASGTVLAAALAATAPLLEILFGAPGVAVVILGVTPAILLVALSAVPVAVLRRGLRFRALAVQSVVAALLAQAVAIALALAGAGVWALICQTYVAQAVILVAAWISSRWRPRWAFRWRTLSAMVRFGTKVVAVNVVSSARLWAESAVIANVLGAAALGRLSIAQRLVQTMQEVATSAIAPISTVVFAQVRDDPERLRRGYARALGLAYVVITPALTALAVLSPLLVPLLFGAQWQESARAAQALAIAAIFTLGAVLDHGLFYGLGRPGRWLVYAAVVDALTVAATIVAVSSGIVAVAIGFAIVAAAATIARWLLVARAIGASPWTVARPLAGAVVMAAGSGAAGWLVLVLLSGLPALVSVAAGGAAIALVHVLLARIIAPAAFAEVFLLLRRRATARFPRGGSAAHAPDRSVEEGASP
;
A
#
# COMPACT_ATOMS: atom_id res chain seq x y z
N MET A 1 -17.55 -33.30 3.91
CA MET A 1 -18.71 -32.50 4.37
C MET A 1 -18.82 -31.28 3.45
N SER A 2 -19.41 -31.49 2.27
CA SER A 2 -19.53 -30.50 1.20
C SER A 2 -20.86 -29.75 1.31
N VAL A 3 -20.84 -28.59 1.96
CA VAL A 3 -21.92 -27.61 1.82
C VAL A 3 -21.38 -26.50 0.94
N VAL A 4 -21.59 -26.64 -0.38
CA VAL A 4 -21.44 -25.52 -1.31
C VAL A 4 -22.58 -24.54 -1.00
N PRO A 5 -22.31 -23.33 -0.46
CA PRO A 5 -23.39 -22.40 -0.14
C PRO A 5 -23.99 -21.85 -1.43
N LYS A 6 -25.33 -21.78 -1.49
CA LYS A 6 -26.09 -21.13 -2.58
C LYS A 6 -25.49 -19.76 -2.92
N GLU A 7 -25.35 -19.46 -4.22
CA GLU A 7 -24.59 -18.32 -4.77
C GLU A 7 -24.91 -16.96 -4.09
N ASP A 8 -26.16 -16.71 -3.73
CA ASP A 8 -26.60 -15.49 -3.04
C ASP A 8 -26.03 -15.30 -1.63
N HIS A 9 -25.82 -16.40 -0.90
CA HIS A 9 -25.23 -16.36 0.45
C HIS A 9 -23.74 -16.03 0.39
N THR A 10 -23.05 -16.50 -0.65
CA THR A 10 -21.62 -16.25 -0.89
C THR A 10 -21.39 -14.80 -1.27
N ALA A 11 -22.23 -14.24 -2.15
CA ALA A 11 -22.17 -12.83 -2.55
C ALA A 11 -22.41 -11.87 -1.37
N ARG A 12 -23.39 -12.16 -0.51
CA ARG A 12 -23.67 -11.34 0.69
C ARG A 12 -22.53 -11.38 1.71
N ARG A 13 -21.95 -12.55 1.96
CA ARG A 13 -20.78 -12.72 2.85
C ARG A 13 -19.54 -12.02 2.28
N ALA A 14 -19.31 -12.08 0.98
CA ALA A 14 -18.23 -11.37 0.31
C ALA A 14 -18.37 -9.85 0.46
N LYS A 15 -19.55 -9.28 0.18
CA LYS A 15 -19.82 -7.83 0.33
C LYS A 15 -19.61 -7.33 1.76
N ALA A 16 -20.14 -8.05 2.76
CA ALA A 16 -19.91 -7.72 4.16
C ALA A 16 -18.42 -7.84 4.54
N GLY A 17 -17.72 -8.85 4.01
CA GLY A 17 -16.28 -9.04 4.20
C GLY A 17 -15.43 -7.91 3.65
N VAL A 18 -15.76 -7.41 2.45
CA VAL A 18 -15.09 -6.24 1.85
C VAL A 18 -15.26 -4.99 2.72
N ALA A 19 -16.45 -4.75 3.28
CA ALA A 19 -16.67 -3.63 4.19
C ALA A 19 -15.81 -3.73 5.47
N TRP A 20 -15.68 -4.93 6.03
CA TRP A 20 -14.80 -5.17 7.18
C TRP A 20 -13.31 -4.91 6.86
N ILE A 21 -12.83 -5.36 5.71
CA ILE A 21 -11.44 -5.12 5.27
C ILE A 21 -11.20 -3.63 5.04
N ALA A 22 -12.15 -2.93 4.40
CA ALA A 22 -12.06 -1.49 4.20
C ALA A 22 -11.98 -0.76 5.55
N ALA A 23 -12.90 -1.04 6.47
CA ALA A 23 -12.90 -0.44 7.81
C ALA A 23 -11.59 -0.73 8.57
N GLN A 24 -11.12 -1.97 8.57
CA GLN A 24 -9.86 -2.36 9.18
C GLN A 24 -8.66 -1.62 8.58
N THR A 25 -8.63 -1.45 7.27
CA THR A 25 -7.54 -0.75 6.58
C THR A 25 -7.47 0.70 7.05
N TRP A 26 -8.61 1.38 7.16
CA TRP A 26 -8.66 2.76 7.63
C TRP A 26 -8.28 2.93 9.10
N VAL A 27 -8.76 2.04 9.98
CA VAL A 27 -8.36 2.04 11.40
C VAL A 27 -6.87 1.82 11.55
N ALA A 28 -6.31 0.83 10.84
CA ALA A 28 -4.88 0.51 10.89
C ALA A 28 -4.01 1.66 10.33
N LYS A 29 -4.45 2.30 9.23
CA LYS A 29 -3.73 3.45 8.64
C LYS A 29 -3.77 4.68 9.54
N ALA A 30 -4.94 5.02 10.09
CA ALA A 30 -5.08 6.16 11.00
C ALA A 30 -4.25 5.95 12.28
N GLY A 31 -4.38 4.79 12.93
CA GLY A 31 -3.57 4.45 14.11
C GLY A 31 -2.08 4.39 13.79
N GLY A 32 -1.72 3.84 12.62
CA GLY A 32 -0.33 3.77 12.17
C GLY A 32 0.29 5.14 11.90
N PHE A 33 -0.47 6.09 11.36
CA PHE A 33 -0.01 7.46 11.14
C PHE A 33 0.17 8.22 12.46
N LEU A 34 -0.76 8.08 13.41
CA LEU A 34 -0.62 8.64 14.75
C LEU A 34 0.60 8.06 15.48
N THR A 35 0.79 6.75 15.38
CA THR A 35 1.96 6.07 15.96
C THR A 35 3.26 6.55 15.30
N LEU A 36 3.26 6.75 13.98
CA LEU A 36 4.40 7.32 13.27
C LEU A 36 4.77 8.71 13.79
N ILE A 37 3.79 9.58 14.05
CA ILE A 37 3.99 10.91 14.64
C ILE A 37 4.65 10.80 16.01
N VAL A 38 4.12 9.95 16.89
CA VAL A 38 4.65 9.77 18.25
C VAL A 38 6.06 9.17 18.22
N LEU A 39 6.26 8.08 17.47
CA LEU A 39 7.57 7.42 17.39
C LEU A 39 8.62 8.29 16.72
N ALA A 40 8.28 9.06 15.69
CA ALA A 40 9.24 9.97 15.05
C ALA A 40 9.69 11.12 15.97
N ARG A 41 8.89 11.49 16.97
CA ARG A 41 9.29 12.47 18.00
C ARG A 41 10.22 11.87 19.06
N LEU A 42 10.02 10.59 19.39
CA LEU A 42 10.76 9.89 20.44
C LEU A 42 12.05 9.22 19.93
N LEU A 43 12.09 8.85 18.65
CA LEU A 43 13.20 8.11 18.05
C LEU A 43 14.02 8.98 17.11
N THR A 44 15.26 8.54 16.86
CA THR A 44 16.19 9.23 15.99
C THR A 44 15.96 8.84 14.52
N PRO A 45 16.39 9.69 13.55
CA PRO A 45 16.37 9.32 12.14
C PRO A 45 17.16 8.04 11.82
N SER A 46 18.22 7.74 12.57
CA SER A 46 19.02 6.52 12.41
C SER A 46 18.22 5.26 12.76
N ASP A 47 17.41 5.29 13.83
CA ASP A 47 16.55 4.16 14.21
C ASP A 47 15.57 3.80 13.07
N PHE A 48 14.96 4.83 12.47
CA PHE A 48 14.09 4.66 11.30
C PHE A 48 14.88 4.18 10.07
N GLY A 49 16.13 4.63 9.90
CA GLY A 49 17.03 4.20 8.84
C GLY A 49 17.35 2.71 8.91
N PHE A 50 17.75 2.21 10.08
CA PHE A 50 18.04 0.78 10.28
C PHE A 50 16.81 -0.09 10.03
N VAL A 51 15.64 0.34 10.52
CA VAL A 51 14.39 -0.37 10.28
C VAL A 51 13.99 -0.28 8.81
N ALA A 52 14.22 0.84 8.12
CA ALA A 52 13.97 0.95 6.68
C ALA A 52 14.82 -0.07 5.89
N ILE A 53 16.10 -0.23 6.22
CA ILE A 53 16.96 -1.27 5.64
C ILE A 53 16.36 -2.65 5.88
N ALA A 54 16.02 -2.98 7.13
CA ALA A 54 15.41 -4.26 7.46
C ALA A 54 14.08 -4.50 6.69
N MET A 55 13.25 -3.47 6.57
CA MET A 55 11.96 -3.52 5.85
C MET A 55 12.11 -3.65 4.33
N THR A 56 13.30 -3.38 3.78
CA THR A 56 13.56 -3.70 2.37
C THR A 56 13.75 -5.20 2.17
N ILE A 57 14.42 -5.88 3.11
CA ILE A 57 14.82 -7.28 3.00
C ILE A 57 13.67 -8.22 3.42
N LEU A 58 13.02 -7.92 4.55
CA LEU A 58 12.04 -8.80 5.19
C LEU A 58 10.88 -9.23 4.30
N PRO A 59 10.22 -8.36 3.49
CA PRO A 59 9.12 -8.78 2.65
C PRO A 59 9.48 -9.90 1.67
N LEU A 60 10.70 -9.87 1.12
CA LEU A 60 11.16 -10.96 0.25
C LEU A 60 11.40 -12.23 1.06
N VAL A 61 12.03 -12.15 2.22
CA VAL A 61 12.27 -13.32 3.08
C VAL A 61 10.94 -13.96 3.50
N TYR A 62 9.94 -13.17 3.86
CA TYR A 62 8.60 -13.66 4.16
C TYR A 62 7.93 -14.33 2.96
N LEU A 63 8.11 -13.75 1.76
CA LEU A 63 7.58 -14.33 0.54
C LEU A 63 8.23 -15.68 0.21
N ILE A 64 9.54 -15.82 0.39
CA ILE A 64 10.25 -17.09 0.15
C ILE A 64 9.84 -18.11 1.23
N ALA A 65 9.69 -17.69 2.49
CA ALA A 65 9.29 -18.57 3.58
C ALA A 65 7.94 -19.25 3.30
N ASP A 66 6.93 -18.51 2.85
CA ASP A 66 5.64 -19.09 2.48
C ASP A 66 5.57 -19.52 1.00
N LEU A 67 6.59 -19.30 0.18
CA LEU A 67 6.61 -19.55 -1.29
C LEU A 67 5.34 -19.06 -2.04
N GLY A 68 4.64 -18.05 -1.51
CA GLY A 68 3.36 -17.61 -2.05
C GLY A 68 2.23 -18.65 -1.96
N PHE A 69 2.33 -19.62 -1.05
CA PHE A 69 1.37 -20.69 -0.84
C PHE A 69 -0.01 -20.17 -0.46
N GLY A 70 -0.11 -19.04 0.25
CA GLY A 70 -1.40 -18.38 0.44
C GLY A 70 -2.18 -18.17 -0.87
N THR A 71 -1.50 -17.87 -1.98
CA THR A 71 -2.09 -17.72 -3.32
C THR A 71 -2.43 -19.07 -3.95
N TYR A 72 -1.53 -20.05 -3.83
CA TYR A 72 -1.75 -21.40 -4.37
C TYR A 72 -2.94 -22.09 -3.70
N LEU A 73 -3.03 -22.03 -2.36
CA LEU A 73 -4.11 -22.60 -1.57
C LEU A 73 -5.46 -21.96 -1.89
N MET A 74 -5.50 -20.74 -2.42
CA MET A 74 -6.74 -20.11 -2.88
C MET A 74 -7.19 -20.62 -4.26
N GLN A 75 -6.28 -21.13 -5.09
CA GLN A 75 -6.57 -21.60 -6.46
C GLN A 75 -7.01 -23.06 -6.54
N LEU A 76 -6.74 -23.87 -5.51
CA LEU A 76 -7.14 -25.28 -5.48
C LEU A 76 -8.67 -25.43 -5.45
N GLY A 77 -9.23 -26.36 -6.22
CA GLY A 77 -10.67 -26.68 -6.18
C GLY A 77 -11.10 -27.24 -4.81
N GLU A 78 -10.35 -28.23 -4.31
CA GLU A 78 -10.51 -28.80 -2.97
C GLU A 78 -9.20 -28.70 -2.18
N LEU A 79 -9.31 -28.43 -0.88
CA LEU A 79 -8.17 -28.40 0.03
C LEU A 79 -8.23 -29.62 0.93
N ASP A 80 -7.38 -30.62 0.66
CA ASP A 80 -7.20 -31.75 1.57
C ASP A 80 -6.29 -31.34 2.74
N GLU A 81 -6.53 -31.94 3.91
CA GLU A 81 -5.75 -31.64 5.12
C GLU A 81 -4.26 -31.96 4.95
N THR A 82 -3.92 -32.95 4.10
CA THR A 82 -2.54 -33.31 3.77
C THR A 82 -1.84 -32.19 3.02
N THR A 83 -2.49 -31.52 2.08
CA THR A 83 -1.89 -30.38 1.36
C THR A 83 -1.68 -29.19 2.30
N ALA A 84 -2.66 -28.88 3.16
CA ALA A 84 -2.51 -27.83 4.16
C ALA A 84 -1.37 -28.13 5.15
N SER A 85 -1.24 -29.39 5.60
CA SER A 85 -0.17 -29.81 6.50
C SER A 85 1.20 -29.82 5.82
N THR A 86 1.27 -30.24 4.54
CA THR A 86 2.50 -30.19 3.72
C THR A 86 2.98 -28.74 3.56
N ALA A 87 2.06 -27.83 3.24
CA ALA A 87 2.35 -26.40 3.15
C ALA A 87 2.88 -25.86 4.47
N PHE A 88 2.24 -26.20 5.59
CA PHE A 88 2.63 -25.72 6.92
C PHE A 88 4.03 -26.19 7.32
N TRP A 89 4.31 -27.49 7.22
CA TRP A 89 5.61 -28.03 7.60
C TRP A 89 6.73 -27.50 6.70
N TYR A 90 6.44 -27.31 5.41
CA TYR A 90 7.38 -26.62 4.53
C TYR A 90 7.62 -25.18 4.98
N SER A 91 6.57 -24.36 5.15
CA SER A 91 6.72 -22.95 5.52
C SER A 91 7.46 -22.80 6.87
N ALA A 92 7.21 -23.68 7.84
CA ALA A 92 7.93 -23.69 9.11
C ALA A 92 9.42 -24.04 8.93
N ALA A 93 9.74 -25.06 8.13
CA ALA A 93 11.11 -25.46 7.86
C ALA A 93 11.87 -24.39 7.05
N SER A 94 11.29 -23.90 5.95
CA SER A 94 11.86 -22.85 5.12
C SER A 94 12.03 -21.55 5.91
N GLY A 95 11.04 -21.15 6.71
CA GLY A 95 11.11 -19.99 7.59
C GLY A 95 12.25 -20.10 8.60
N THR A 96 12.49 -21.29 9.15
CA THR A 96 13.61 -21.55 10.06
C THR A 96 14.96 -21.44 9.35
N VAL A 97 15.09 -22.06 8.18
CA VAL A 97 16.32 -22.00 7.36
C VAL A 97 16.60 -20.56 6.93
N LEU A 98 15.59 -19.82 6.48
CA LEU A 98 15.72 -18.43 6.05
C LEU A 98 16.04 -17.49 7.22
N ALA A 99 15.45 -17.74 8.40
CA ALA A 99 15.80 -17.00 9.59
C ALA A 99 17.28 -17.22 9.97
N ALA A 100 17.75 -18.47 9.98
CA ALA A 100 19.15 -18.79 10.22
C ALA A 100 20.09 -18.16 9.17
N ALA A 101 19.71 -18.23 7.88
CA ALA A 101 20.47 -17.62 6.80
C ALA A 101 20.53 -16.09 6.90
N LEU A 102 19.41 -15.43 7.25
CA LEU A 102 19.38 -13.98 7.44
C LEU A 102 20.23 -13.57 8.65
N ALA A 103 20.17 -14.34 9.74
CA ALA A 103 21.02 -14.10 10.91
C ALA A 103 22.51 -14.25 10.57
N ALA A 104 22.88 -15.31 9.84
CA ALA A 104 24.25 -15.55 9.41
C ALA A 104 24.78 -14.48 8.43
N THR A 105 23.89 -13.92 7.59
CA THR A 105 24.24 -12.87 6.63
C THR A 105 24.12 -11.45 7.19
N ALA A 106 23.63 -11.26 8.41
CA ALA A 106 23.46 -9.93 9.02
C ALA A 106 24.76 -9.08 9.05
N PRO A 107 25.95 -9.63 9.39
CA PRO A 107 27.19 -8.86 9.32
C PRO A 107 27.58 -8.44 7.89
N LEU A 108 27.31 -9.31 6.90
CA LEU A 108 27.56 -8.99 5.49
C LEU A 108 26.62 -7.88 5.00
N LEU A 109 25.36 -7.90 5.43
CA LEU A 109 24.38 -6.86 5.13
C LEU A 109 24.80 -5.52 5.75
N GLU A 110 25.37 -5.52 6.95
CA GLU A 110 25.92 -4.30 7.56
C GLU A 110 27.01 -3.66 6.73
N ILE A 111 27.93 -4.48 6.20
CA ILE A 111 28.99 -4.01 5.28
C ILE A 111 28.39 -3.50 3.97
N LEU A 112 27.46 -4.27 3.38
CA LEU A 112 26.84 -3.94 2.10
C LEU A 112 26.07 -2.61 2.16
N PHE A 113 25.29 -2.39 3.22
CA PHE A 113 24.53 -1.16 3.41
C PHE A 113 25.38 -0.02 4.00
N GLY A 114 26.61 -0.27 4.43
CA GLY A 114 27.49 0.74 5.03
C GLY A 114 26.88 1.40 6.28
N ALA A 115 26.10 0.64 7.06
CA ALA A 115 25.29 1.17 8.16
C ALA A 115 25.62 0.46 9.48
N PRO A 116 26.64 0.94 10.22
CA PRO A 116 27.09 0.30 11.47
C PRO A 116 25.94 0.13 12.48
N GLY A 117 25.76 -1.09 12.99
CA GLY A 117 24.68 -1.44 13.91
C GLY A 117 23.40 -2.00 13.28
N VAL A 118 23.28 -2.00 11.94
CA VAL A 118 22.13 -2.62 11.27
C VAL A 118 22.09 -4.13 11.45
N ALA A 119 23.23 -4.81 11.65
CA ALA A 119 23.22 -6.26 11.90
C ALA A 119 22.44 -6.61 13.17
N VAL A 120 22.56 -5.80 14.23
CA VAL A 120 21.80 -6.00 15.48
C VAL A 120 20.29 -5.87 15.22
N VAL A 121 19.89 -4.93 14.38
CA VAL A 121 18.48 -4.74 14.00
C VAL A 121 17.98 -5.92 13.16
N ILE A 122 18.77 -6.40 12.19
CA ILE A 122 18.45 -7.57 11.35
C ILE A 122 18.32 -8.84 12.20
N LEU A 123 19.27 -9.09 13.10
CA LEU A 123 19.20 -10.18 14.07
C LEU A 123 17.95 -10.02 14.96
N GLY A 124 17.71 -8.79 15.39
CA GLY A 124 16.56 -8.39 16.18
C GLY A 124 15.24 -8.75 15.51
N VAL A 125 15.05 -8.53 14.22
CA VAL A 125 13.79 -8.82 13.49
C VAL A 125 13.68 -10.24 12.93
N THR A 126 14.79 -10.98 12.84
CA THR A 126 14.86 -12.32 12.24
C THR A 126 13.83 -13.31 12.81
N PRO A 127 13.66 -13.45 14.15
CA PRO A 127 12.64 -14.33 14.72
C PRO A 127 11.20 -14.05 14.23
N ALA A 128 10.87 -12.85 13.73
CA ALA A 128 9.54 -12.55 13.20
C ALA A 128 9.21 -13.37 11.94
N ILE A 129 10.22 -13.84 11.20
CA ILE A 129 10.06 -14.72 10.04
C ILE A 129 9.33 -16.00 10.44
N LEU A 130 9.66 -16.57 11.60
CA LEU A 130 8.99 -17.77 12.11
C LEU A 130 7.52 -17.51 12.44
N LEU A 131 7.20 -16.37 13.05
CA LEU A 131 5.82 -16.01 13.36
C LEU A 131 4.97 -15.88 12.09
N VAL A 132 5.54 -15.26 11.06
CA VAL A 132 4.89 -15.13 9.74
C VAL A 132 4.68 -16.52 9.13
N ALA A 133 5.73 -17.35 9.06
CA ALA A 133 5.67 -18.70 8.50
C ALA A 133 4.62 -19.58 9.19
N LEU A 134 4.56 -19.57 10.52
CA LEU A 134 3.61 -20.36 11.31
C LEU A 134 2.16 -19.84 11.21
N SER A 135 1.97 -18.58 10.83
CA SER A 135 0.65 -17.97 10.66
C SER A 135 0.10 -18.11 9.24
N ALA A 136 0.95 -18.40 8.25
CA ALA A 136 0.62 -18.33 6.84
C ALA A 136 -0.54 -19.26 6.43
N VAL A 137 -0.45 -20.56 6.78
CA VAL A 137 -1.50 -21.54 6.46
C VAL A 137 -2.83 -21.27 7.20
N PRO A 138 -2.85 -21.01 8.52
CA PRO A 138 -4.07 -20.60 9.22
C PRO A 138 -4.75 -19.37 8.60
N VAL A 139 -3.97 -18.35 8.21
CA VAL A 139 -4.47 -17.16 7.52
C VAL A 139 -5.04 -17.53 6.14
N ALA A 140 -4.37 -18.40 5.38
CA ALA A 140 -4.85 -18.87 4.09
C ALA A 140 -6.18 -19.65 4.22
N VAL A 141 -6.32 -20.50 5.24
CA VAL A 141 -7.57 -21.22 5.55
C VAL A 141 -8.71 -20.24 5.85
N LEU A 142 -8.45 -19.19 6.65
CA LEU A 142 -9.45 -18.14 6.92
C LEU A 142 -9.84 -17.35 5.67
N ARG A 143 -8.87 -17.01 4.80
CA ARG A 143 -9.11 -16.33 3.52
C ARG A 143 -9.96 -17.18 2.58
N ARG A 144 -9.60 -18.46 2.42
CA ARG A 144 -10.35 -19.43 1.59
C ARG A 144 -11.77 -19.64 2.11
N GLY A 145 -11.95 -19.69 3.43
CA GLY A 145 -13.26 -19.77 4.07
C GLY A 145 -14.08 -18.47 4.06
N LEU A 146 -13.60 -17.42 3.37
CA LEU A 146 -14.22 -16.09 3.32
C LEU A 146 -14.49 -15.48 4.70
N ARG A 147 -13.67 -15.84 5.70
CA ARG A 147 -13.79 -15.36 7.09
C ARG A 147 -13.14 -14.00 7.28
N PHE A 148 -13.45 -13.06 6.39
CA PHE A 148 -12.86 -11.72 6.33
C PHE A 148 -13.08 -10.90 7.60
N ARG A 149 -14.18 -11.12 8.32
CA ARG A 149 -14.39 -10.49 9.65
C ARG A 149 -13.32 -10.91 10.65
N ALA A 150 -12.96 -12.20 10.71
CA ALA A 150 -11.92 -12.68 11.60
C ALA A 150 -10.54 -12.09 11.22
N LEU A 151 -10.24 -12.05 9.92
CA LEU A 151 -9.03 -11.44 9.38
C LEU A 151 -8.95 -9.93 9.67
N ALA A 152 -10.07 -9.21 9.54
CA ALA A 152 -10.14 -7.79 9.83
C ALA A 152 -9.95 -7.52 11.34
N VAL A 153 -10.67 -8.24 12.20
CA VAL A 153 -10.56 -8.04 13.66
C VAL A 153 -9.15 -8.37 14.16
N GLN A 154 -8.55 -9.49 13.74
CA GLN A 154 -7.19 -9.82 14.16
C GLN A 154 -6.17 -8.75 13.72
N SER A 155 -6.31 -8.19 12.52
CA SER A 155 -5.40 -7.17 12.00
C SER A 155 -5.55 -5.84 12.76
N VAL A 156 -6.77 -5.45 13.13
CA VAL A 156 -6.98 -4.26 13.97
C VAL A 156 -6.39 -4.47 15.36
N VAL A 157 -6.68 -5.60 16.02
CA VAL A 157 -6.18 -5.90 17.36
C VAL A 157 -4.65 -5.98 17.36
N ALA A 158 -4.06 -6.67 16.39
CA ALA A 158 -2.62 -6.75 16.23
C ALA A 158 -1.98 -5.37 16.02
N ALA A 159 -2.56 -4.54 15.16
CA ALA A 159 -2.06 -3.19 14.91
C ALA A 159 -2.11 -2.32 16.16
N LEU A 160 -3.25 -2.28 16.87
CA LEU A 160 -3.41 -1.44 18.06
C LEU A 160 -2.51 -1.89 19.21
N LEU A 161 -2.41 -3.19 19.48
CA LEU A 161 -1.52 -3.71 20.52
C LEU A 161 -0.05 -3.46 20.18
N ALA A 162 0.35 -3.70 18.93
CA ALA A 162 1.71 -3.43 18.48
C ALA A 162 2.07 -1.95 18.60
N GLN A 163 1.17 -1.06 18.19
CA GLN A 163 1.34 0.39 18.30
C GLN A 163 1.46 0.84 19.75
N ALA A 164 0.60 0.34 20.64
CA ALA A 164 0.65 0.64 22.07
C ALA A 164 1.97 0.19 22.71
N VAL A 165 2.43 -1.03 22.41
CA VAL A 165 3.71 -1.55 22.92
C VAL A 165 4.89 -0.75 22.35
N ALA A 166 4.87 -0.40 21.08
CA ALA A 166 5.91 0.43 20.47
C ALA A 166 6.04 1.79 21.16
N ILE A 167 4.91 2.46 21.40
CA ILE A 167 4.89 3.75 22.10
C ILE A 167 5.38 3.60 23.54
N ALA A 168 4.93 2.57 24.27
CA ALA A 168 5.38 2.32 25.63
C ALA A 168 6.90 2.09 25.72
N LEU A 169 7.45 1.28 24.81
CA LEU A 169 8.89 1.03 24.74
C LEU A 169 9.70 2.26 24.32
N ALA A 170 9.18 3.06 23.39
CA ALA A 170 9.81 4.32 22.99
C ALA A 170 9.85 5.33 24.15
N LEU A 171 8.76 5.43 24.93
CA LEU A 171 8.69 6.26 26.14
C LEU A 171 9.66 5.76 27.23
N ALA A 172 9.90 4.45 27.30
CA ALA A 172 10.89 3.84 28.19
C ALA A 172 12.34 3.99 27.68
N GLY A 173 12.57 4.64 26.54
CA GLY A 173 13.91 4.87 25.98
C GLY A 173 14.51 3.68 25.25
N ALA A 174 13.72 2.71 24.80
CA ALA A 174 14.22 1.49 24.13
C ALA A 174 14.78 1.74 22.69
N GLY A 175 14.67 2.96 22.16
CA GLY A 175 15.20 3.32 20.84
C GLY A 175 14.62 2.46 19.71
N VAL A 176 15.48 1.98 18.80
CA VAL A 176 15.11 1.10 17.68
C VAL A 176 14.30 -0.14 18.09
N TRP A 177 14.47 -0.65 19.32
CA TRP A 177 13.75 -1.82 19.80
C TRP A 177 12.24 -1.59 19.90
N ALA A 178 11.78 -0.34 20.04
CA ALA A 178 10.35 -0.01 19.96
C ALA A 178 9.75 -0.44 18.61
N LEU A 179 10.45 -0.18 17.50
CA LEU A 179 10.02 -0.52 16.14
C LEU A 179 10.14 -2.04 15.86
N ILE A 180 11.19 -2.66 16.40
CA ILE A 180 11.40 -4.11 16.31
C ILE A 180 10.26 -4.84 17.04
N CYS A 181 10.01 -4.50 18.31
CA CYS A 181 8.95 -5.08 19.12
C CYS A 181 7.55 -4.80 18.55
N GLN A 182 7.34 -3.64 17.91
CA GLN A 182 6.10 -3.37 17.17
C GLN A 182 5.82 -4.47 16.14
N THR A 183 6.83 -4.85 15.36
CA THR A 183 6.71 -5.91 14.34
C THR A 183 6.42 -7.25 15.00
N TYR A 184 7.11 -7.58 16.11
CA TYR A 184 6.88 -8.82 16.85
C TYR A 184 5.49 -8.97 17.40
N VAL A 185 5.01 -7.96 18.13
CA VAL A 185 3.70 -7.99 18.75
C VAL A 185 2.62 -8.12 17.68
N ALA A 186 2.77 -7.41 16.56
CA ALA A 186 1.83 -7.53 15.45
C ALA A 186 1.78 -8.98 14.92
N GLN A 187 2.93 -9.59 14.62
CA GLN A 187 2.98 -10.95 14.07
C GLN A 187 2.56 -12.02 15.09
N ALA A 188 2.91 -11.86 16.37
CA ALA A 188 2.51 -12.78 17.43
C ALA A 188 1.00 -12.78 17.65
N VAL A 189 0.38 -11.59 17.68
CA VAL A 189 -1.09 -11.47 17.80
C VAL A 189 -1.77 -12.06 16.57
N ILE A 190 -1.27 -11.80 15.36
CA ILE A 190 -1.81 -12.41 14.12
C ILE A 190 -1.69 -13.94 14.18
N LEU A 191 -0.55 -14.48 14.60
CA LEU A 191 -0.33 -15.91 14.74
C LEU A 191 -1.36 -16.53 15.69
N VAL A 192 -1.43 -16.04 16.93
CA VAL A 192 -2.34 -16.58 17.95
C VAL A 192 -3.80 -16.47 17.49
N ALA A 193 -4.21 -15.29 16.99
CA ALA A 193 -5.57 -15.07 16.52
C ALA A 193 -5.94 -15.95 15.32
N ALA A 194 -5.02 -16.18 14.38
CA ALA A 194 -5.25 -17.02 13.21
C ALA A 194 -5.37 -18.51 13.60
N TRP A 195 -4.58 -18.99 14.56
CA TRP A 195 -4.67 -20.36 15.08
C TRP A 195 -5.96 -20.61 15.86
N ILE A 196 -6.39 -19.65 16.69
CA ILE A 196 -7.66 -19.74 17.40
C ILE A 196 -8.83 -19.67 16.41
N SER A 197 -8.77 -18.73 15.47
CA SER A 197 -9.88 -18.47 14.56
C SER A 197 -10.03 -19.57 13.51
N SER A 198 -8.95 -20.08 12.92
CA SER A 198 -9.01 -21.07 11.84
C SER A 198 -9.58 -22.42 12.30
N ARG A 199 -9.41 -22.77 13.58
CA ARG A 199 -9.70 -24.09 14.15
C ARG A 199 -9.01 -25.25 13.43
N TRP A 200 -8.04 -24.94 12.57
CA TRP A 200 -7.24 -25.93 11.87
C TRP A 200 -5.97 -26.22 12.67
N ARG A 201 -5.49 -27.46 12.58
CA ARG A 201 -4.25 -27.91 13.19
C ARG A 201 -3.48 -28.74 12.17
N PRO A 202 -2.15 -28.54 12.05
CA PRO A 202 -1.34 -29.36 11.17
C PRO A 202 -1.35 -30.80 11.67
N ARG A 203 -1.50 -31.74 10.74
CA ARG A 203 -1.24 -33.16 11.00
C ARG A 203 0.20 -33.46 10.60
N TRP A 204 0.76 -34.52 11.17
CA TRP A 204 2.04 -35.08 10.72
C TRP A 204 1.84 -35.83 9.40
N ALA A 205 1.57 -35.08 8.34
CA ALA A 205 1.32 -35.59 6.99
C ALA A 205 2.04 -34.70 5.98
N PHE A 206 2.85 -35.33 5.12
CA PHE A 206 3.67 -34.64 4.14
C PHE A 206 3.66 -35.38 2.80
N ARG A 207 3.27 -34.70 1.72
CA ARG A 207 3.20 -35.30 0.38
C ARG A 207 4.14 -34.57 -0.57
N TRP A 208 5.25 -35.22 -0.94
CA TRP A 208 6.26 -34.66 -1.84
C TRP A 208 5.70 -34.19 -3.19
N ARG A 209 4.77 -34.96 -3.77
CA ARG A 209 4.11 -34.58 -5.03
C ARG A 209 3.36 -33.24 -4.94
N THR A 210 2.68 -33.01 -3.81
CA THR A 210 2.02 -31.73 -3.54
C THR A 210 3.04 -30.62 -3.40
N LEU A 211 4.11 -30.86 -2.61
CA LEU A 211 5.17 -29.88 -2.45
C LEU A 211 5.80 -29.47 -3.78
N SER A 212 6.17 -30.42 -4.64
CA SER A 212 6.79 -30.13 -5.94
C SER A 212 5.90 -29.23 -6.81
N ALA A 213 4.58 -29.49 -6.83
CA ALA A 213 3.63 -28.64 -7.53
C ALA A 213 3.56 -27.22 -6.92
N MET A 214 3.58 -27.12 -5.60
CA MET A 214 3.57 -25.85 -4.86
C MET A 214 4.85 -25.05 -5.11
N VAL A 215 6.03 -25.68 -5.05
CA VAL A 215 7.34 -25.06 -5.29
C VAL A 215 7.43 -24.54 -6.71
N ARG A 216 7.00 -25.31 -7.72
CA ARG A 216 7.02 -24.87 -9.13
C ARG A 216 6.15 -23.63 -9.37
N PHE A 217 5.06 -23.49 -8.63
CA PHE A 217 4.23 -22.28 -8.65
C PHE A 217 4.92 -21.14 -7.89
N GLY A 218 5.40 -21.42 -6.68
CA GLY A 218 6.01 -20.43 -5.79
C GLY A 218 7.27 -19.79 -6.35
N THR A 219 8.14 -20.53 -7.02
CA THR A 219 9.37 -19.98 -7.62
C THR A 219 9.07 -18.90 -8.66
N LYS A 220 8.00 -19.04 -9.46
CA LYS A 220 7.57 -18.00 -10.41
C LYS A 220 7.10 -16.75 -9.68
N VAL A 221 6.35 -16.90 -8.60
CA VAL A 221 5.87 -15.78 -7.76
C VAL A 221 7.06 -15.07 -7.11
N VAL A 222 8.00 -15.82 -6.53
CA VAL A 222 9.22 -15.28 -5.92
C VAL A 222 10.03 -14.52 -6.97
N ALA A 223 10.28 -15.09 -8.15
CA ALA A 223 11.07 -14.44 -9.20
C ALA A 223 10.51 -13.07 -9.60
N VAL A 224 9.19 -12.95 -9.79
CA VAL A 224 8.53 -11.68 -10.12
C VAL A 224 8.70 -10.64 -9.00
N ASN A 225 8.60 -11.07 -7.75
CA ASN A 225 8.74 -10.16 -6.60
C ASN A 225 10.20 -9.76 -6.34
N VAL A 226 11.18 -10.64 -6.62
CA VAL A 226 12.61 -10.29 -6.59
C VAL A 226 12.88 -9.15 -7.58
N VAL A 227 12.42 -9.31 -8.83
CA VAL A 227 12.58 -8.26 -9.86
C VAL A 227 11.91 -6.96 -9.41
N SER A 228 10.72 -7.04 -8.83
CA SER A 228 9.97 -5.87 -8.36
C SER A 228 10.61 -5.19 -7.14
N SER A 229 11.37 -5.94 -6.33
CA SER A 229 12.02 -5.42 -5.11
C SER A 229 13.44 -4.93 -5.36
N ALA A 230 14.08 -5.39 -6.45
CA ALA A 230 15.47 -5.09 -6.77
C ALA A 230 15.76 -3.58 -6.80
N ARG A 231 14.84 -2.76 -7.35
CA ARG A 231 14.97 -1.30 -7.33
C ARG A 231 15.07 -0.75 -5.90
N LEU A 232 14.14 -1.13 -5.04
CA LEU A 232 14.07 -0.61 -3.67
C LEU A 232 15.33 -0.98 -2.88
N TRP A 233 15.85 -2.18 -3.13
CA TRP A 233 17.09 -2.66 -2.52
C TRP A 233 18.29 -1.85 -3.00
N ALA A 234 18.42 -1.65 -4.31
CA ALA A 234 19.49 -0.85 -4.89
C ALA A 234 19.46 0.58 -4.37
N GLU A 235 18.29 1.23 -4.35
CA GLU A 235 18.13 2.58 -3.81
C GLU A 235 18.50 2.66 -2.33
N SER A 236 17.98 1.74 -1.52
CA SER A 236 18.25 1.75 -0.07
C SER A 236 19.72 1.48 0.24
N ALA A 237 20.36 0.58 -0.51
CA ALA A 237 21.79 0.31 -0.38
C ALA A 237 22.64 1.52 -0.77
N VAL A 238 22.36 2.14 -1.94
CA VAL A 238 23.07 3.33 -2.41
C VAL A 238 22.94 4.48 -1.41
N ILE A 239 21.73 4.74 -0.92
CA ILE A 239 21.46 5.86 0.00
C ILE A 239 22.08 5.60 1.38
N ALA A 240 21.92 4.39 1.93
CA ALA A 240 22.49 4.05 3.23
C ALA A 240 24.03 4.09 3.20
N ASN A 241 24.65 3.58 2.13
CA ASN A 241 26.10 3.49 2.04
C ASN A 241 26.76 4.86 1.85
N VAL A 242 26.16 5.76 1.07
CA VAL A 242 26.74 7.08 0.77
C VAL A 242 26.35 8.15 1.79
N LEU A 243 25.08 8.17 2.24
CA LEU A 243 24.54 9.22 3.12
C LEU A 243 24.29 8.75 4.57
N GLY A 244 24.44 7.45 4.84
CA GLY A 244 24.20 6.86 6.16
C GLY A 244 22.72 6.53 6.43
N ALA A 245 22.51 5.73 7.49
CA ALA A 245 21.17 5.29 7.90
C ALA A 245 20.23 6.47 8.25
N ALA A 246 20.74 7.53 8.90
CA ALA A 246 19.93 8.70 9.26
C ALA A 246 19.28 9.36 8.03
N ALA A 247 20.03 9.50 6.93
CA ALA A 247 19.53 10.08 5.70
C ALA A 247 18.45 9.19 5.07
N LEU A 248 18.69 7.86 5.02
CA LEU A 248 17.67 6.91 4.57
C LEU A 248 16.40 6.96 5.44
N GLY A 249 16.54 7.11 6.76
CA GLY A 249 15.41 7.28 7.68
C GLY A 249 14.62 8.56 7.39
N ARG A 250 15.29 9.70 7.17
CA ARG A 250 14.65 10.96 6.77
C ARG A 250 13.91 10.83 5.44
N LEU A 251 14.52 10.19 4.45
CA LEU A 251 13.86 9.94 3.16
C LEU A 251 12.66 8.99 3.33
N SER A 252 12.77 7.96 4.17
CA SER A 252 11.70 7.00 4.42
C SER A 252 10.47 7.67 5.04
N ILE A 253 10.65 8.63 5.97
CA ILE A 253 9.53 9.44 6.50
C ILE A 253 8.88 10.29 5.39
N ALA A 254 9.68 10.95 4.56
CA ALA A 254 9.17 11.73 3.43
C ALA A 254 8.37 10.87 2.45
N GLN A 255 8.89 9.69 2.10
CA GLN A 255 8.20 8.71 1.26
C GLN A 255 6.91 8.20 1.91
N ARG A 256 6.93 7.92 3.21
CA ARG A 256 5.76 7.41 3.94
C ARG A 256 4.61 8.41 3.98
N LEU A 257 4.91 9.71 4.13
CA LEU A 257 3.92 10.79 4.04
C LEU A 257 3.22 10.78 2.67
N VAL A 258 3.99 10.74 1.59
CA VAL A 258 3.47 10.75 0.22
C VAL A 258 2.68 9.47 -0.09
N GLN A 259 3.21 8.31 0.27
CA GLN A 259 2.55 7.02 0.06
C GLN A 259 1.22 6.94 0.79
N THR A 260 1.14 7.42 2.05
CA THR A 260 -0.12 7.42 2.82
C THR A 260 -1.21 8.20 2.06
N MET A 261 -0.86 9.34 1.45
CA MET A 261 -1.80 10.12 0.64
C MET A 261 -2.20 9.37 -0.63
N GLN A 262 -1.24 8.77 -1.35
CA GLN A 262 -1.50 8.00 -2.58
C GLN A 262 -2.39 6.77 -2.34
N GLU A 263 -2.16 6.03 -1.26
CA GLU A 263 -2.93 4.83 -0.93
C GLU A 263 -4.40 5.15 -0.68
N VAL A 264 -4.68 6.28 -0.02
CA VAL A 264 -6.05 6.77 0.20
C VAL A 264 -6.77 6.95 -1.13
N ALA A 265 -6.16 7.61 -2.11
CA ALA A 265 -6.80 7.85 -3.41
C ALA A 265 -6.88 6.61 -4.30
N THR A 266 -5.84 5.79 -4.30
CA THR A 266 -5.75 4.62 -5.19
C THR A 266 -6.59 3.43 -4.70
N SER A 267 -6.93 3.38 -3.41
CA SER A 267 -7.73 2.31 -2.80
C SER A 267 -9.10 2.07 -3.46
N ALA A 268 -9.70 3.12 -4.04
CA ALA A 268 -11.01 3.03 -4.70
C ALA A 268 -10.91 2.67 -6.20
N ILE A 269 -9.77 2.91 -6.83
CA ILE A 269 -9.61 2.88 -8.30
C ILE A 269 -8.85 1.64 -8.76
N ALA A 270 -7.77 1.28 -8.06
CA ALA A 270 -6.85 0.23 -8.48
C ALA A 270 -7.46 -1.19 -8.58
N PRO A 271 -8.34 -1.65 -7.67
CA PRO A 271 -8.77 -3.05 -7.67
C PRO A 271 -9.68 -3.46 -8.83
N ILE A 272 -10.35 -2.50 -9.49
CA ILE A 272 -11.38 -2.77 -10.51
C ILE A 272 -10.97 -2.33 -11.91
N SER A 273 -9.89 -1.54 -12.05
CA SER A 273 -9.47 -0.97 -13.33
C SER A 273 -9.23 -2.03 -14.39
N THR A 274 -8.52 -3.11 -14.05
CA THR A 274 -8.21 -4.20 -14.98
C THR A 274 -9.46 -4.87 -15.52
N VAL A 275 -10.44 -5.16 -14.66
CA VAL A 275 -11.70 -5.81 -15.05
C VAL A 275 -12.55 -4.89 -15.91
N VAL A 276 -12.67 -3.62 -15.52
CA VAL A 276 -13.46 -2.63 -16.26
C VAL A 276 -12.88 -2.40 -17.65
N PHE A 277 -11.55 -2.27 -17.78
CA PHE A 277 -10.91 -2.09 -19.08
C PHE A 277 -10.99 -3.35 -19.95
N ALA A 278 -10.94 -4.55 -19.37
CA ALA A 278 -11.13 -5.78 -20.12
C ALA A 278 -12.55 -5.89 -20.71
N GLN A 279 -13.59 -5.45 -19.98
CA GLN A 279 -14.98 -5.50 -20.45
C GLN A 279 -15.31 -4.52 -21.57
N VAL A 280 -14.57 -3.42 -21.66
CA VAL A 280 -14.78 -2.37 -22.67
C VAL A 280 -13.67 -2.32 -23.73
N ARG A 281 -12.77 -3.31 -23.75
CA ARG A 281 -11.60 -3.33 -24.65
C ARG A 281 -11.96 -3.35 -26.14
N ASP A 282 -13.12 -3.91 -26.46
CA ASP A 282 -13.60 -4.09 -27.84
C ASP A 282 -14.42 -2.88 -28.35
N ASP A 283 -14.63 -1.86 -27.50
CA ASP A 283 -15.25 -0.57 -27.88
C ASP A 283 -14.25 0.57 -27.65
N PRO A 284 -13.50 0.99 -28.70
CA PRO A 284 -12.44 1.99 -28.57
C PRO A 284 -12.90 3.32 -27.99
N GLU A 285 -14.11 3.78 -28.33
CA GLU A 285 -14.62 5.08 -27.87
C GLU A 285 -15.09 5.02 -26.42
N ARG A 286 -15.70 3.91 -25.99
CA ARG A 286 -15.98 3.69 -24.55
C ARG A 286 -14.70 3.53 -23.75
N LEU A 287 -13.70 2.82 -24.28
CA LEU A 287 -12.39 2.66 -23.63
C LEU A 287 -11.70 4.01 -23.43
N ARG A 288 -11.60 4.82 -24.49
CA ARG A 288 -10.97 6.15 -24.44
C ARG A 288 -11.66 7.08 -23.44
N ARG A 289 -12.99 7.16 -23.50
CA ARG A 289 -13.79 7.99 -22.56
C ARG A 289 -13.70 7.48 -21.13
N GLY A 290 -13.80 6.16 -20.93
CA GLY A 290 -13.69 5.53 -19.62
C GLY A 290 -12.32 5.78 -18.98
N TYR A 291 -11.25 5.61 -19.75
CA TYR A 291 -9.89 5.89 -19.30
C TYR A 291 -9.69 7.37 -18.93
N ALA A 292 -10.03 8.31 -19.83
CA ALA A 292 -9.84 9.74 -19.59
C ALA A 292 -10.67 10.23 -18.38
N ARG A 293 -11.90 9.70 -18.22
CA ARG A 293 -12.76 9.98 -17.07
C ARG A 293 -12.17 9.46 -15.77
N ALA A 294 -11.72 8.20 -15.73
CA ALA A 294 -11.11 7.60 -14.55
C ALA A 294 -9.82 8.33 -14.14
N LEU A 295 -8.99 8.71 -15.12
CA LEU A 295 -7.78 9.47 -14.89
C LEU A 295 -8.06 10.90 -14.39
N GLY A 296 -9.02 11.60 -14.99
CA GLY A 296 -9.45 12.92 -14.53
C GLY A 296 -10.03 12.89 -13.10
N LEU A 297 -10.83 11.89 -12.79
CA LEU A 297 -11.37 11.66 -11.44
C LEU A 297 -10.25 11.44 -10.43
N ALA A 298 -9.27 10.59 -10.76
CA ALA A 298 -8.12 10.33 -9.89
C ALA A 298 -7.37 11.62 -9.56
N TYR A 299 -7.03 12.43 -10.58
CA TYR A 299 -6.32 13.69 -10.40
C TYR A 299 -7.11 14.70 -9.57
N VAL A 300 -8.39 14.91 -9.85
CA VAL A 300 -9.23 15.85 -9.08
C VAL A 300 -9.26 15.49 -7.60
N VAL A 301 -9.25 14.19 -7.26
CA VAL A 301 -9.34 13.74 -5.87
C VAL A 301 -8.00 13.83 -5.12
N ILE A 302 -6.88 13.45 -5.74
CA ILE A 302 -5.59 13.34 -5.00
C ILE A 302 -4.75 14.63 -5.03
N THR A 303 -4.87 15.44 -6.09
CA THR A 303 -4.09 16.67 -6.25
C THR A 303 -4.14 17.62 -5.05
N PRO A 304 -5.26 17.87 -4.34
CA PRO A 304 -5.25 18.81 -3.22
C PRO A 304 -4.41 18.28 -2.04
N ALA A 305 -4.43 16.97 -1.78
CA ALA A 305 -3.64 16.36 -0.72
C ALA A 305 -2.13 16.43 -1.01
N LEU A 306 -1.73 16.13 -2.26
CA LEU A 306 -0.33 16.24 -2.68
C LEU A 306 0.15 17.69 -2.73
N THR A 307 -0.72 18.63 -3.15
CA THR A 307 -0.41 20.06 -3.14
C THR A 307 -0.27 20.59 -1.72
N ALA A 308 -1.16 20.20 -0.80
CA ALA A 308 -1.05 20.51 0.61
C ALA A 308 0.26 19.97 1.18
N LEU A 309 0.64 18.74 0.86
CA LEU A 309 1.94 18.20 1.29
C LEU A 309 3.09 19.01 0.68
N ALA A 310 3.07 19.33 -0.61
CA ALA A 310 4.15 20.09 -1.26
C ALA A 310 4.32 21.52 -0.73
N VAL A 311 3.23 22.21 -0.36
CA VAL A 311 3.30 23.60 0.12
C VAL A 311 3.48 23.67 1.63
N LEU A 312 2.78 22.83 2.39
CA LEU A 312 2.75 22.91 3.84
C LEU A 312 3.89 22.14 4.52
N SER A 313 4.59 21.23 3.82
CA SER A 313 5.67 20.39 4.40
C SER A 313 6.69 21.15 5.25
N PRO A 314 7.20 22.34 4.87
CA PRO A 314 8.19 23.07 5.68
C PRO A 314 7.73 23.40 7.10
N LEU A 315 6.43 23.58 7.31
CA LEU A 315 5.82 23.80 8.63
C LEU A 315 5.22 22.52 9.20
N LEU A 316 4.57 21.71 8.35
CA LEU A 316 3.85 20.50 8.73
C LEU A 316 4.79 19.42 9.27
N VAL A 317 5.93 19.16 8.61
CA VAL A 317 6.84 18.08 9.02
C VAL A 317 7.48 18.36 10.39
N PRO A 318 8.04 19.56 10.67
CA PRO A 318 8.56 19.87 12.01
C PRO A 318 7.45 19.93 13.06
N LEU A 319 6.27 20.45 12.71
CA LEU A 319 5.11 20.49 13.61
C LEU A 319 4.61 19.09 13.97
N LEU A 320 4.67 18.12 13.07
CA LEU A 320 4.23 16.76 13.34
C LEU A 320 5.35 15.93 13.98
N PHE A 321 6.52 15.89 13.37
CA PHE A 321 7.56 14.92 13.72
C PHE A 321 8.71 15.51 14.55
N GLY A 322 8.85 16.84 14.61
CA GLY A 322 9.96 17.53 15.28
C GLY A 322 11.04 18.04 14.33
N ALA A 323 11.93 18.90 14.85
CA ALA A 323 12.92 19.62 14.04
C ALA A 323 13.97 18.71 13.38
N GLN A 324 14.24 17.52 13.94
CA GLN A 324 15.19 16.55 13.35
C GLN A 324 14.78 16.03 11.95
N TRP A 325 13.54 16.29 11.53
CA TRP A 325 12.96 15.89 10.24
C TRP A 325 12.87 17.04 9.23
N GLN A 326 13.53 18.19 9.47
CA GLN A 326 13.47 19.34 8.56
C GLN A 326 13.86 18.98 7.12
N GLU A 327 14.88 18.14 6.92
CA GLU A 327 15.29 17.70 5.57
C GLU A 327 14.24 16.81 4.90
N SER A 328 13.49 16.03 5.69
CA SER A 328 12.35 15.25 5.19
C SER A 328 11.25 16.15 4.63
N ALA A 329 11.12 17.38 5.12
CA ALA A 329 10.16 18.34 4.57
C ALA A 329 10.46 18.61 3.10
N ARG A 330 11.69 19.01 2.78
CA ARG A 330 12.10 19.32 1.39
C ARG A 330 12.03 18.10 0.49
N ALA A 331 12.46 16.93 0.98
CA ALA A 331 12.32 15.68 0.24
C ALA A 331 10.84 15.34 -0.03
N ALA A 332 9.95 15.56 0.95
CA ALA A 332 8.51 15.33 0.80
C ALA A 332 7.89 16.29 -0.23
N GLN A 333 8.37 17.53 -0.36
CA GLN A 333 7.91 18.45 -1.41
C GLN A 333 8.21 17.89 -2.81
N ALA A 334 9.45 17.48 -3.06
CA ALA A 334 9.85 16.91 -4.35
C ALA A 334 9.11 15.59 -4.65
N LEU A 335 8.96 14.72 -3.66
CA LEU A 335 8.21 13.47 -3.79
C LEU A 335 6.71 13.69 -3.99
N ALA A 336 6.11 14.71 -3.37
CA ALA A 336 4.71 15.06 -3.58
C ALA A 336 4.45 15.54 -5.01
N ILE A 337 5.39 16.29 -5.59
CA ILE A 337 5.36 16.66 -7.01
C ILE A 337 5.49 15.41 -7.89
N ALA A 338 6.47 14.53 -7.61
CA ALA A 338 6.64 13.26 -8.31
C ALA A 338 5.39 12.37 -8.24
N ALA A 339 4.67 12.41 -7.11
CA ALA A 339 3.44 11.67 -6.88
C ALA A 339 2.29 12.13 -7.79
N ILE A 340 2.24 13.41 -8.15
CA ILE A 340 1.27 13.91 -9.14
C ILE A 340 1.57 13.26 -10.50
N PHE A 341 2.82 13.24 -10.96
CA PHE A 341 3.18 12.61 -12.23
C PHE A 341 2.90 11.10 -12.26
N THR A 342 3.26 10.40 -11.20
CA THR A 342 3.14 8.93 -11.12
C THR A 342 1.73 8.42 -10.88
N LEU A 343 0.77 9.26 -10.48
CA LEU A 343 -0.61 8.84 -10.19
C LEU A 343 -1.24 8.03 -11.33
N GLY A 344 -1.08 8.51 -12.57
CA GLY A 344 -1.64 7.82 -13.74
C GLY A 344 -1.10 6.41 -13.95
N ALA A 345 0.08 6.08 -13.41
CA ALA A 345 0.72 4.80 -13.64
C ALA A 345 -0.11 3.63 -13.09
N VAL A 346 -0.89 3.85 -12.02
CA VAL A 346 -1.79 2.84 -11.44
C VAL A 346 -2.91 2.47 -12.41
N LEU A 347 -3.50 3.48 -13.07
CA LEU A 347 -4.54 3.27 -14.08
C LEU A 347 -3.96 2.64 -15.34
N ASP A 348 -2.78 3.09 -15.77
CA ASP A 348 -2.11 2.57 -16.96
C ASP A 348 -1.72 1.10 -16.78
N HIS A 349 -1.23 0.72 -15.59
CA HIS A 349 -0.99 -0.67 -15.25
C HIS A 349 -2.25 -1.52 -15.45
N GLY A 350 -3.39 -1.10 -14.87
CA GLY A 350 -4.66 -1.78 -15.04
C GLY A 350 -5.13 -1.85 -16.49
N LEU A 351 -4.91 -0.79 -17.27
CA LEU A 351 -5.23 -0.74 -18.70
C LEU A 351 -4.42 -1.76 -19.50
N PHE A 352 -3.09 -1.78 -19.37
CA PHE A 352 -2.25 -2.72 -20.12
C PHE A 352 -2.55 -4.18 -19.76
N TYR A 353 -2.87 -4.47 -18.50
CA TYR A 353 -3.31 -5.79 -18.08
C TYR A 353 -4.70 -6.14 -18.64
N GLY A 354 -5.65 -5.21 -18.60
CA GLY A 354 -7.01 -5.42 -19.14
C GLY A 354 -7.04 -5.61 -20.66
N LEU A 355 -6.11 -4.98 -21.37
CA LEU A 355 -5.89 -5.15 -22.81
C LEU A 355 -5.10 -6.42 -23.16
N GLY A 356 -4.67 -7.23 -22.18
CA GLY A 356 -3.88 -8.43 -22.43
C GLY A 356 -2.45 -8.15 -22.92
N ARG A 357 -1.87 -6.99 -22.58
CA ARG A 357 -0.53 -6.56 -22.96
C ARG A 357 0.42 -6.32 -21.76
N PRO A 358 0.50 -7.22 -20.75
CA PRO A 358 1.33 -7.02 -19.56
C PRO A 358 2.83 -6.94 -19.87
N GLY A 359 3.30 -7.59 -20.95
CA GLY A 359 4.71 -7.53 -21.36
C GLY A 359 5.19 -6.11 -21.71
N ARG A 360 4.34 -5.27 -22.32
CA ARG A 360 4.69 -3.87 -22.60
C ARG A 360 4.84 -3.04 -21.33
N TRP A 361 3.97 -3.30 -20.35
CA TRP A 361 4.07 -2.66 -19.03
C TRP A 361 5.35 -3.08 -18.31
N LEU A 362 5.70 -4.37 -18.36
CA LEU A 362 6.91 -4.89 -17.73
C LEU A 362 8.17 -4.21 -18.28
N VAL A 363 8.30 -4.08 -19.60
CA VAL A 363 9.44 -3.38 -20.23
C VAL A 363 9.49 -1.91 -19.78
N TYR A 364 8.35 -1.22 -19.80
CA TYR A 364 8.27 0.16 -19.32
C TYR A 364 8.71 0.28 -17.86
N ALA A 365 8.18 -0.57 -16.97
CA ALA A 365 8.50 -0.56 -15.54
C ALA A 365 10.00 -0.83 -15.30
N ALA A 366 10.58 -1.82 -15.98
CA ALA A 366 12.00 -2.14 -15.85
C ALA A 366 12.92 -0.97 -16.29
N VAL A 367 12.58 -0.27 -17.38
CA VAL A 367 13.33 0.91 -17.83
C VAL A 367 13.21 2.05 -16.82
N VAL A 368 12.01 2.32 -16.31
CA VAL A 368 11.80 3.36 -15.30
C VAL A 368 12.55 3.02 -14.02
N ASP A 369 12.51 1.77 -13.59
CA ASP A 369 13.22 1.33 -12.39
C ASP A 369 14.74 1.50 -12.55
N ALA A 370 15.30 1.12 -13.69
CA ALA A 370 16.72 1.34 -13.99
C ALA A 370 17.10 2.82 -14.02
N LEU A 371 16.28 3.68 -14.63
CA LEU A 371 16.49 5.13 -14.63
C LEU A 371 16.40 5.73 -13.23
N THR A 372 15.52 5.19 -12.38
CA THR A 372 15.32 5.63 -11.00
C THR A 372 16.55 5.28 -10.14
N VAL A 373 17.11 4.07 -10.31
CA VAL A 373 18.38 3.68 -9.67
C VAL A 373 19.54 4.56 -10.17
N ALA A 374 19.64 4.78 -11.48
CA ALA A 374 20.68 5.63 -12.06
C ALA A 374 20.61 7.08 -11.54
N ALA A 375 19.40 7.65 -11.49
CA ALA A 375 19.17 8.99 -10.93
C ALA A 375 19.55 9.04 -9.43
N THR A 376 19.30 7.97 -8.68
CA THR A 376 19.73 7.86 -7.28
C THR A 376 21.25 7.87 -7.17
N ILE A 377 21.95 7.05 -7.95
CA ILE A 377 23.43 6.98 -7.94
C ILE A 377 24.06 8.34 -8.28
N VAL A 378 23.50 9.07 -9.24
CA VAL A 378 24.01 10.39 -9.62
C VAL A 378 23.70 11.45 -8.56
N ALA A 379 22.50 11.42 -7.97
CA ALA A 379 22.03 12.47 -7.08
C ALA A 379 22.43 12.27 -5.61
N VAL A 380 22.77 11.03 -5.20
CA VAL A 380 22.98 10.68 -3.78
C VAL A 380 24.09 11.49 -3.13
N SER A 381 25.17 11.84 -3.84
CA SER A 381 26.26 12.66 -3.32
C SER A 381 25.83 14.08 -2.92
N SER A 382 24.72 14.57 -3.47
CA SER A 382 24.14 15.89 -3.18
C SER A 382 23.06 15.85 -2.09
N GLY A 383 22.85 14.71 -1.44
CA GLY A 383 21.93 14.54 -0.32
C GLY A 383 20.52 14.08 -0.72
N ILE A 384 19.67 13.82 0.28
CA ILE A 384 18.36 13.17 0.09
C ILE A 384 17.37 14.00 -0.73
N VAL A 385 17.51 15.33 -0.71
CA VAL A 385 16.65 16.23 -1.49
C VAL A 385 16.98 16.09 -2.98
N ALA A 386 18.25 15.97 -3.34
CA ALA A 386 18.66 15.74 -4.72
C ALA A 386 18.15 14.39 -5.24
N VAL A 387 18.20 13.34 -4.40
CA VAL A 387 17.60 12.02 -4.72
C VAL A 387 16.09 12.16 -4.99
N ALA A 388 15.36 12.87 -4.13
CA ALA A 388 13.93 13.11 -4.30
C ALA A 388 13.61 13.92 -5.57
N ILE A 389 14.44 14.90 -5.93
CA ILE A 389 14.32 15.66 -7.19
C ILE A 389 14.62 14.74 -8.39
N GLY A 390 15.64 13.89 -8.30
CA GLY A 390 15.95 12.87 -9.31
C GLY A 390 14.74 11.96 -9.59
N PHE A 391 14.05 11.51 -8.54
CA PHE A 391 12.78 10.78 -8.69
C PHE A 391 11.68 11.60 -9.37
N ALA A 392 11.55 12.89 -9.06
CA ALA A 392 10.57 13.75 -9.72
C ALA A 392 10.87 13.93 -11.22
N ILE A 393 12.14 14.06 -11.60
CA ILE A 393 12.58 14.16 -12.99
C ILE A 393 12.29 12.85 -13.73
N VAL A 394 12.68 11.71 -13.16
CA VAL A 394 12.37 10.39 -13.75
C VAL A 394 10.86 10.19 -13.87
N ALA A 395 10.09 10.55 -12.84
CA ALA A 395 8.63 10.46 -12.88
C ALA A 395 8.02 11.31 -14.00
N ALA A 396 8.49 12.53 -14.21
CA ALA A 396 8.03 13.39 -15.30
C ALA A 396 8.36 12.79 -16.68
N ALA A 397 9.61 12.39 -16.89
CA ALA A 397 10.05 11.76 -18.14
C ALA A 397 9.29 10.45 -18.42
N ALA A 398 9.15 9.61 -17.40
CA ALA A 398 8.41 8.35 -17.46
C ALA A 398 6.92 8.58 -17.77
N THR A 399 6.34 9.70 -17.32
CA THR A 399 4.94 10.06 -17.60
C THR A 399 4.75 10.48 -19.05
N ILE A 400 5.69 11.25 -19.61
CA ILE A 400 5.68 11.60 -21.05
C ILE A 400 5.77 10.33 -21.91
N ALA A 401 6.65 9.39 -21.55
CA ALA A 401 6.74 8.09 -22.22
C ALA A 401 5.41 7.30 -22.14
N ARG A 402 4.74 7.30 -20.98
CA ARG A 402 3.41 6.65 -20.83
C ARG A 402 2.36 7.25 -21.74
N TRP A 403 2.34 8.56 -21.94
CA TRP A 403 1.36 9.19 -22.84
C TRP A 403 1.42 8.60 -24.24
N LEU A 404 2.61 8.39 -24.78
CA LEU A 404 2.80 7.78 -26.09
C LEU A 404 2.36 6.32 -26.11
N LEU A 405 2.73 5.55 -25.08
CA LEU A 405 2.38 4.12 -24.97
C LEU A 405 0.88 3.91 -24.82
N VAL A 406 0.23 4.67 -23.95
CA VAL A 406 -1.21 4.59 -23.67
C VAL A 406 -2.02 5.10 -24.86
N ALA A 407 -1.63 6.23 -25.45
CA ALA A 407 -2.32 6.78 -26.62
C ALA A 407 -2.36 5.77 -27.78
N ARG A 408 -1.24 5.09 -28.05
CA ARG A 408 -1.20 3.98 -29.01
C ARG A 408 -2.04 2.78 -28.58
N ALA A 409 -2.11 2.49 -27.29
CA ALA A 409 -2.89 1.35 -26.78
C ALA A 409 -4.40 1.55 -26.92
N ILE A 410 -4.90 2.79 -26.77
CA ILE A 410 -6.33 3.12 -26.84
C ILE A 410 -6.76 3.78 -28.16
N GLY A 411 -5.85 3.92 -29.13
CA GLY A 411 -6.14 4.54 -30.42
C GLY A 411 -6.47 6.04 -30.32
N ALA A 412 -5.85 6.77 -29.40
CA ALA A 412 -6.08 8.20 -29.18
C ALA A 412 -4.83 9.04 -29.46
N SER A 413 -5.01 10.37 -29.49
CA SER A 413 -3.89 11.30 -29.47
C SER A 413 -3.23 11.35 -28.07
N PRO A 414 -1.89 11.47 -27.96
CA PRO A 414 -1.20 11.67 -26.68
C PRO A 414 -1.79 12.80 -25.83
N TRP A 415 -2.33 13.84 -26.47
CA TRP A 415 -2.99 14.95 -25.77
C TRP A 415 -4.23 14.51 -24.98
N THR A 416 -4.96 13.49 -25.44
CA THR A 416 -6.12 12.94 -24.71
C THR A 416 -5.70 12.34 -23.37
N VAL A 417 -4.49 11.75 -23.32
CA VAL A 417 -3.90 11.16 -22.12
C VAL A 417 -3.24 12.23 -21.24
N ALA A 418 -2.62 13.24 -21.85
CA ALA A 418 -1.92 14.32 -21.14
C ALA A 418 -2.86 15.34 -20.50
N ARG A 419 -4.01 15.64 -21.13
CA ARG A 419 -4.94 16.70 -20.70
C ARG A 419 -5.38 16.61 -19.23
N PRO A 420 -5.73 15.43 -18.68
CA PRO A 420 -6.04 15.30 -17.25
C PRO A 420 -4.88 15.71 -16.32
N LEU A 421 -3.64 15.35 -16.66
CA LEU A 421 -2.47 15.77 -15.90
C LEU A 421 -2.22 17.27 -16.04
N ALA A 422 -2.36 17.84 -17.25
CA ALA A 422 -2.22 19.28 -17.44
C ALA A 422 -3.23 20.05 -16.56
N GLY A 423 -4.49 19.59 -16.52
CA GLY A 423 -5.48 20.14 -15.59
C GLY A 423 -5.08 19.98 -14.13
N ALA A 424 -4.52 18.83 -13.75
CA ALA A 424 -4.01 18.58 -12.40
C ALA A 424 -2.86 19.52 -12.01
N VAL A 425 -1.93 19.80 -12.94
CA VAL A 425 -0.82 20.73 -12.73
C VAL A 425 -1.33 22.15 -12.55
N VAL A 426 -2.31 22.60 -13.35
CA VAL A 426 -2.92 23.93 -13.18
C VAL A 426 -3.66 24.04 -11.84
N MET A 427 -4.43 23.01 -11.47
CA MET A 427 -5.09 22.95 -10.15
C MET A 427 -4.08 22.99 -9.01
N ALA A 428 -2.99 22.22 -9.10
CA ALA A 428 -1.92 22.19 -8.11
C ALA A 428 -1.19 23.53 -8.01
N ALA A 429 -0.86 24.15 -9.14
CA ALA A 429 -0.19 25.45 -9.18
C ALA A 429 -1.07 26.56 -8.59
N GLY A 430 -2.34 26.64 -9.00
CA GLY A 430 -3.26 27.66 -8.52
C GLY A 430 -3.63 27.51 -7.05
N SER A 431 -3.99 26.30 -6.61
CA SER A 431 -4.26 26.04 -5.19
C SER A 431 -3.01 26.15 -4.32
N GLY A 432 -1.86 25.71 -4.83
CA GLY A 432 -0.58 25.83 -4.16
C GLY A 432 -0.13 27.28 -3.97
N ALA A 433 -0.30 28.13 -5.00
CA ALA A 433 -0.04 29.57 -4.90
C ALA A 433 -0.92 30.24 -3.85
N ALA A 434 -2.21 29.88 -3.78
CA ALA A 434 -3.11 30.38 -2.74
C ALA A 434 -2.69 29.95 -1.33
N GLY A 435 -2.33 28.67 -1.16
CA GLY A 435 -1.80 28.17 0.11
C GLY A 435 -0.51 28.88 0.53
N TRP A 436 0.43 29.04 -0.40
CA TRP A 436 1.69 29.72 -0.16
C TRP A 436 1.50 31.19 0.20
N LEU A 437 0.61 31.91 -0.50
CA LEU A 437 0.26 33.29 -0.16
C LEU A 437 -0.27 33.40 1.28
N VAL A 438 -1.15 32.49 1.70
CA VAL A 438 -1.64 32.45 3.08
C VAL A 438 -0.51 32.18 4.08
N LEU A 439 0.44 31.31 3.77
CA LEU A 439 1.60 31.09 4.64
C LEU A 439 2.47 32.34 4.79
N VAL A 440 2.67 33.10 3.71
CA VAL A 440 3.43 34.37 3.75
C VAL A 440 2.70 35.41 4.60
N LEU A 441 1.39 35.58 4.37
CA LEU A 441 0.56 36.54 5.11
C LEU A 441 0.44 36.20 6.61
N LEU A 442 0.48 34.92 6.96
CA LEU A 442 0.36 34.44 8.34
C LEU A 442 1.69 33.97 8.94
N SER A 443 2.82 34.45 8.40
CA SER A 443 4.17 34.02 8.83
C SER A 443 4.49 34.35 10.30
N GLY A 444 3.81 35.34 10.90
CA GLY A 444 3.93 35.70 12.31
C GLY A 444 2.99 34.96 13.27
N LEU A 445 2.10 34.10 12.77
CA LEU A 445 1.15 33.33 13.60
C LEU A 445 1.70 31.94 13.98
N PRO A 446 1.11 31.27 14.98
CA PRO A 446 1.48 29.90 15.32
C PRO A 446 1.39 28.97 14.11
N ALA A 447 2.38 28.09 13.92
CA ALA A 447 2.47 27.20 12.75
C ALA A 447 1.19 26.39 12.51
N LEU A 448 0.48 25.99 13.57
CA LEU A 448 -0.81 25.29 13.47
C LEU A 448 -1.88 26.12 12.74
N VAL A 449 -1.96 27.42 13.03
CA VAL A 449 -2.92 28.34 12.40
C VAL A 449 -2.56 28.53 10.93
N SER A 450 -1.28 28.76 10.62
CA SER A 450 -0.82 28.97 9.25
C SER A 450 -1.01 27.71 8.39
N VAL A 451 -0.73 26.51 8.94
CA VAL A 451 -0.99 25.23 8.27
C VAL A 451 -2.49 25.00 8.05
N ALA A 452 -3.34 25.26 9.04
CA ALA A 452 -4.79 25.08 8.92
C ALA A 452 -5.39 26.04 7.89
N ALA A 453 -5.03 27.33 7.94
CA ALA A 453 -5.49 28.33 7.00
C ALA A 453 -4.96 28.09 5.58
N GLY A 454 -3.67 27.74 5.44
CA GLY A 454 -3.07 27.38 4.15
C GLY A 454 -3.72 26.13 3.54
N GLY A 455 -3.99 25.11 4.35
CA GLY A 455 -4.71 23.91 3.93
C GLY A 455 -6.15 24.20 3.48
N ALA A 456 -6.86 25.07 4.21
CA ALA A 456 -8.21 25.49 3.83
C ALA A 456 -8.22 26.28 2.50
N ALA A 457 -7.24 27.17 2.29
CA ALA A 457 -7.09 27.91 1.04
C ALA A 457 -6.79 26.98 -0.15
N ILE A 458 -5.88 26.01 0.02
CA ILE A 458 -5.59 24.98 -0.99
C ILE A 458 -6.87 24.21 -1.34
N ALA A 459 -7.61 23.73 -0.34
CA ALA A 459 -8.83 22.97 -0.56
C ALA A 459 -9.91 23.78 -1.30
N LEU A 460 -10.14 25.03 -0.88
CA LEU A 460 -11.14 25.91 -1.48
C LEU A 460 -10.80 26.24 -2.94
N VAL A 461 -9.58 26.70 -3.21
CA VAL A 461 -9.14 27.05 -4.56
C VAL A 461 -9.09 25.82 -5.46
N HIS A 462 -8.68 24.66 -4.93
CA HIS A 462 -8.72 23.41 -5.68
C HIS A 462 -10.15 23.03 -6.10
N VAL A 463 -11.13 23.14 -5.20
CA VAL A 463 -12.54 22.88 -5.51
C VAL A 463 -13.06 23.81 -6.61
N LEU A 464 -12.71 25.10 -6.56
CA LEU A 464 -13.09 26.08 -7.58
C LEU A 464 -12.45 25.76 -8.93
N LEU A 465 -11.13 25.51 -8.96
CA LEU A 465 -10.42 25.16 -10.19
C LEU A 465 -10.88 23.82 -10.75
N ALA A 466 -11.17 22.82 -9.92
CA ALA A 466 -11.70 21.53 -10.35
C ALA A 466 -13.07 21.68 -11.03
N ARG A 467 -13.93 22.56 -10.52
CA ARG A 467 -15.22 22.86 -11.13
C ARG A 467 -15.08 23.49 -12.53
N ILE A 468 -14.05 24.29 -12.76
CA ILE A 468 -13.81 24.99 -14.03
C ILE A 468 -13.07 24.10 -15.04
N ILE A 469 -11.97 23.48 -14.60
CA ILE A 469 -11.03 22.75 -15.45
C ILE A 469 -11.52 21.32 -15.75
N ALA A 470 -12.20 20.69 -14.79
CA ALA A 470 -12.64 19.30 -14.88
C ALA A 470 -14.11 19.13 -14.42
N PRO A 471 -15.08 19.84 -15.02
CA PRO A 471 -16.46 19.90 -14.55
C PRO A 471 -17.14 18.53 -14.46
N ALA A 472 -16.88 17.64 -15.43
CA ALA A 472 -17.45 16.29 -15.43
C ALA A 472 -16.92 15.43 -14.28
N ALA A 473 -15.61 15.46 -14.04
CA ALA A 473 -14.99 14.72 -12.93
C ALA A 473 -15.43 15.31 -11.58
N PHE A 474 -15.49 16.65 -11.46
CA PHE A 474 -15.98 17.33 -10.27
C PHE A 474 -17.43 16.95 -9.94
N ALA A 475 -18.33 16.97 -10.93
CA ALA A 475 -19.73 16.57 -10.75
C ALA A 475 -19.85 15.12 -10.25
N GLU A 476 -19.02 14.22 -10.78
CA GLU A 476 -18.98 12.82 -10.34
C GLU A 476 -18.52 12.67 -8.88
N VAL A 477 -17.43 13.33 -8.48
CA VAL A 477 -16.97 13.37 -7.07
C VAL A 477 -18.08 13.88 -6.17
N PHE A 478 -18.72 14.99 -6.55
CA PHE A 478 -19.78 15.61 -5.77
C PHE A 478 -20.99 14.69 -5.60
N LEU A 479 -21.40 13.99 -6.67
CA LEU A 479 -22.48 13.01 -6.61
C LEU A 479 -22.14 11.81 -5.70
N LEU A 480 -20.90 11.31 -5.76
CA LEU A 480 -20.45 10.21 -4.89
C LEU A 480 -20.45 10.62 -3.41
N LEU A 481 -20.02 11.83 -3.09
CA LEU A 481 -20.07 12.38 -1.73
C LEU A 481 -21.51 12.56 -1.26
N ARG A 482 -22.39 13.12 -2.10
CA ARG A 482 -23.82 13.32 -1.76
C ARG A 482 -24.52 11.99 -1.50
N ARG A 483 -24.28 10.96 -2.32
CA ARG A 483 -24.83 9.61 -2.13
C ARG A 483 -24.38 8.96 -0.83
N ARG A 484 -23.12 9.18 -0.41
CA ARG A 484 -22.62 8.72 0.90
C ARG A 484 -23.27 9.47 2.06
N ALA A 485 -23.48 10.78 1.92
CA ALA A 485 -24.12 11.59 2.95
C ALA A 485 -25.62 11.26 3.13
N THR A 486 -26.32 10.88 2.06
CA THR A 486 -27.74 10.51 2.10
C THR A 486 -28.01 9.03 2.39
N ALA A 487 -26.98 8.18 2.35
CA ALA A 487 -27.08 6.78 2.75
C ALA A 487 -27.29 6.68 4.27
N ARG A 488 -28.55 6.77 4.72
CA ARG A 488 -28.95 6.41 6.08
C ARG A 488 -28.44 5.00 6.38
N PHE A 489 -27.68 4.84 7.47
CA PHE A 489 -27.36 3.54 8.04
C PHE A 489 -28.64 2.69 8.06
N PRO A 490 -28.62 1.44 7.56
CA PRO A 490 -29.76 0.55 7.74
C PRO A 490 -29.96 0.42 9.26
N ARG A 491 -31.04 1.00 9.78
CA ARG A 491 -31.49 0.75 11.15
C ARG A 491 -31.72 -0.76 11.24
N GLY A 492 -31.09 -1.39 12.23
CA GLY A 492 -31.20 -2.81 12.49
C GLY A 492 -32.66 -3.24 12.47
N GLY A 493 -32.94 -4.34 11.76
CA GLY A 493 -34.29 -4.85 11.58
C GLY A 493 -34.95 -5.20 12.90
N SER A 494 -36.20 -4.76 13.05
CA SER A 494 -37.20 -5.54 13.76
C SER A 494 -37.81 -6.47 12.72
N ALA A 495 -37.51 -7.77 12.83
CA ALA A 495 -38.17 -8.81 12.07
C ALA A 495 -39.57 -9.01 12.65
N ALA A 496 -40.60 -8.49 11.99
CA ALA A 496 -41.96 -8.97 12.20
C ALA A 496 -42.16 -10.17 11.27
N HIS A 497 -42.27 -11.35 11.89
CA HIS A 497 -42.77 -12.58 11.27
C HIS A 497 -44.11 -12.31 10.57
N ALA A 498 -44.21 -12.65 9.29
CA ALA A 498 -45.46 -13.01 8.66
C ALA A 498 -45.41 -14.53 8.42
N PRO A 499 -46.43 -15.31 8.85
CA PRO A 499 -46.41 -16.75 8.65
C PRO A 499 -46.80 -17.09 7.20
N ASP A 500 -46.00 -17.99 6.65
CA ASP A 500 -46.16 -18.67 5.38
C ASP A 500 -47.38 -19.61 5.45
N ARG A 501 -48.36 -19.42 4.55
CA ARG A 501 -49.45 -20.38 4.32
C ARG A 501 -49.09 -21.18 3.09
N SER A 502 -48.73 -22.44 3.29
CA SER A 502 -48.81 -23.46 2.25
C SER A 502 -49.52 -24.70 2.79
N VAL A 503 -50.12 -25.43 1.86
CA VAL A 503 -50.69 -26.78 1.95
C VAL A 503 -52.20 -26.86 2.29
N GLU A 504 -53.00 -26.99 1.23
CA GLU A 504 -54.03 -28.03 1.20
C GLU A 504 -54.04 -28.66 -0.21
N GLU A 505 -53.74 -29.96 -0.22
CA GLU A 505 -53.73 -30.88 -1.36
C GLU A 505 -55.14 -31.15 -1.89
N GLY A 506 -55.24 -31.48 -3.17
CA GLY A 506 -56.50 -31.88 -3.80
C GLY A 506 -56.92 -33.32 -3.52
N ALA A 507 -58.20 -33.61 -3.77
CA ALA A 507 -58.69 -34.93 -4.11
C ALA A 507 -59.90 -34.82 -5.06
N SER A 508 -59.80 -35.54 -6.18
CA SER A 508 -60.75 -35.82 -7.27
C SER A 508 -62.01 -36.59 -6.80
N PRO A 509 -63.04 -36.87 -7.64
CA PRO A 509 -63.04 -37.10 -9.10
C PRO A 509 -63.65 -36.00 -9.96
#